data_AF-A0AAD8H0H6-F1
#
_entry.id   AF-A0AAD8H0H6-F1
#
_cell.length_a   1.000
_cell.length_b   1.000
_cell.length_c   1.000
_cell.angle_alpha   90.00
_cell.angle_beta   90.00
_cell.angle_gamma   90.00
#
_symmetry.space_group_name_H-M   'P 1'
#
loop_
_entity.id
_entity.type
_entity.pdbx_description
1 polymer ?
#
loop_
_entity_poly.entity_id
_entity_poly.type
_entity_poly.pdbx_seq_one_letter_code
_entity_poly.pdbx_strand_id
1 'polypeptide(L)'
;MLSCAIEFKDAFLIYYTSDLGFKEYVPSPGDWERVEGVCSFLEVFSDVTKVVSGSEYSTSNLFLSEIRKVKQIIDKRAIDPNLHIREMARKMEVKFEKYWGETNLVMSIGAVMDPRFKLILPMFCFPTLYPIASDSEANLKYLKNALTNLYLEYCKEDKDASMIRNESSEVSSSDANFFNEQRETPKGINDYESFIRESGGIIEPTKSELEEYLSESIIPPNSKFDNEDKDIVIHLD
;
A
#
# COMPACT_ATOMS: atom_id res chain seq x y z
N MET A 1 -2.79 27.62 -1.44
CA MET A 1 -2.26 28.92 -0.95
C MET A 1 -1.30 29.54 -1.95
N LEU A 2 -0.13 28.93 -2.23
CA LEU A 2 0.82 29.50 -3.21
C LEU A 2 0.26 29.60 -4.63
N SER A 3 -0.45 28.56 -5.11
CA SER A 3 -1.12 28.61 -6.42
C SER A 3 -2.13 29.76 -6.51
N CYS A 4 -2.91 29.97 -5.45
CA CYS A 4 -3.84 31.11 -5.37
C CYS A 4 -3.09 32.44 -5.40
N ALA A 5 -1.94 32.56 -4.73
CA ALA A 5 -1.15 33.79 -4.74
C ALA A 5 -0.64 34.16 -6.15
N ILE A 6 -0.32 33.16 -6.99
CA ILE A 6 0.08 33.36 -8.39
C ILE A 6 -1.07 34.00 -9.20
N GLU A 7 -2.33 33.63 -8.94
CA GLU A 7 -3.49 34.21 -9.64
C GLU A 7 -3.65 35.72 -9.38
N PHE A 8 -3.11 36.23 -8.27
CA PHE A 8 -3.14 37.64 -7.92
C PHE A 8 -1.89 38.43 -8.35
N LYS A 9 -0.98 37.82 -9.13
CA LYS A 9 0.26 38.46 -9.62
C LYS A 9 0.00 39.82 -10.28
N ASP A 10 -1.06 39.92 -11.07
CA ASP A 10 -1.46 41.17 -11.74
C ASP A 10 -1.97 42.22 -10.75
N ALA A 11 -2.68 41.80 -9.70
CA ALA A 11 -3.11 42.70 -8.64
C ALA A 11 -1.90 43.33 -7.92
N PHE A 12 -0.88 42.54 -7.60
CA PHE A 12 0.37 43.05 -7.02
C PHE A 12 1.08 44.07 -7.93
N LEU A 13 1.03 43.86 -9.25
CA LEU A 13 1.60 44.80 -10.22
C LEU A 13 0.82 46.13 -10.27
N ILE A 14 -0.52 46.08 -10.16
CA ILE A 14 -1.35 47.30 -10.10
C ILE A 14 -1.02 48.10 -8.85
N TYR A 15 -0.88 47.46 -7.69
CA TYR A 15 -0.49 48.13 -6.44
C TYR A 15 0.92 48.74 -6.52
N TYR A 16 1.87 48.07 -7.18
CA TYR A 16 3.21 48.63 -7.44
C TYR A 16 3.16 49.99 -8.15
N THR A 17 2.24 50.15 -9.10
CA THR A 17 2.10 51.40 -9.87
C THR A 17 1.29 52.48 -9.16
N SER A 18 0.38 52.09 -8.26
CA SER A 18 -0.62 52.99 -7.66
C SER A 18 -0.23 53.52 -6.28
N ASP A 19 0.52 52.77 -5.49
CA ASP A 19 0.90 53.13 -4.11
C ASP A 19 2.42 53.08 -3.91
N LEU A 20 3.03 54.24 -3.64
CA LEU A 20 4.47 54.37 -3.41
C LEU A 20 4.93 53.65 -2.13
N GLY A 21 4.07 53.53 -1.11
CA GLY A 21 4.37 52.81 0.12
C GLY A 21 4.32 51.29 -0.03
N PHE A 22 3.66 50.80 -1.08
CA PHE A 22 3.50 49.36 -1.31
C PHE A 22 4.60 48.75 -2.19
N LYS A 23 5.41 49.57 -2.87
CA LYS A 23 6.45 49.11 -3.80
C LYS A 23 7.48 48.16 -3.19
N GLU A 24 7.81 48.33 -1.92
CA GLU A 24 8.79 47.49 -1.21
C GLU A 24 8.25 46.08 -0.90
N TYR A 25 6.92 45.90 -0.91
CA TYR A 25 6.26 44.64 -0.55
C TYR A 25 5.83 43.80 -1.75
N VAL A 26 6.06 44.28 -2.97
CA VAL A 26 5.68 43.58 -4.21
C VAL A 26 6.76 42.56 -4.56
N PRO A 27 6.43 41.26 -4.68
CA PRO A 27 7.41 40.24 -5.06
C PRO A 27 8.02 40.54 -6.42
N SER A 28 9.33 40.32 -6.56
CA SER A 28 10.02 40.54 -7.81
C SER A 28 9.60 39.48 -8.86
N PRO A 29 9.84 39.73 -10.17
CA PRO A 29 9.61 38.71 -11.20
C PRO A 29 10.31 37.38 -10.90
N GLY A 30 11.52 37.44 -10.32
CA GLY A 30 12.26 36.24 -9.91
C GLY A 30 11.65 35.52 -8.70
N ASP A 31 10.94 36.22 -7.81
CA ASP A 31 10.21 35.58 -6.72
C ASP A 31 8.98 34.83 -7.24
N TRP A 32 8.27 35.39 -8.21
CA TRP A 32 7.16 34.71 -8.87
C TRP A 32 7.62 33.44 -9.60
N GLU A 33 8.74 33.49 -10.32
CA GLU A 33 9.34 32.32 -10.96
C GLU A 33 9.71 31.23 -9.94
N ARG A 34 10.25 31.63 -8.77
CA ARG A 34 10.51 30.67 -7.67
C ARG A 34 9.22 30.05 -7.14
N VAL A 35 8.18 30.85 -6.90
CA VAL A 35 6.89 30.36 -6.39
C VAL A 35 6.25 29.39 -7.38
N GLU A 36 6.26 29.71 -8.68
CA GLU A 36 5.80 28.81 -9.74
C GLU A 36 6.59 27.48 -9.74
N GLY A 37 7.92 27.55 -9.61
CA GLY A 37 8.77 26.36 -9.48
C GLY A 37 8.45 25.50 -8.26
N VAL A 38 8.18 26.12 -7.10
CA VAL A 38 7.80 25.42 -5.87
C VAL A 38 6.42 24.79 -6.01
N CYS A 39 5.44 25.50 -6.59
CA CYS A 39 4.12 24.95 -6.87
C CYS A 39 4.21 23.71 -7.75
N SER A 40 4.95 23.77 -8.86
CA SER A 40 5.16 22.64 -9.76
C SER A 40 5.85 21.45 -9.07
N PHE A 41 6.79 21.71 -8.16
CA PHE A 41 7.43 20.64 -7.41
C PHE A 41 6.49 19.97 -6.41
N LEU A 42 5.72 20.77 -5.66
CA LEU A 42 4.81 20.29 -4.62
C LEU A 42 3.51 19.68 -5.16
N GLU A 43 3.13 19.99 -6.41
CA GLU A 43 1.94 19.45 -7.06
C GLU A 43 1.92 17.92 -7.04
N VAL A 44 3.04 17.26 -7.35
CA VAL A 44 3.11 15.79 -7.34
C VAL A 44 2.85 15.22 -5.94
N PHE A 45 3.34 15.88 -4.90
CA PHE A 45 3.09 15.45 -3.52
C PHE A 45 1.63 15.65 -3.14
N SER A 46 1.02 16.74 -3.60
CA SER A 46 -0.41 16.99 -3.42
C SER A 46 -1.25 15.88 -4.03
N ASP A 47 -0.94 15.48 -5.26
CA ASP A 47 -1.68 14.42 -5.97
C ASP A 47 -1.48 13.05 -5.31
N VAL A 48 -0.24 12.70 -4.96
CA VAL A 48 0.04 11.48 -4.18
C VAL A 48 -0.73 11.50 -2.86
N THR A 49 -0.75 12.64 -2.15
CA THR A 49 -1.45 12.79 -0.88
C THR A 49 -2.95 12.54 -1.03
N LYS A 50 -3.58 13.06 -2.10
CA LYS A 50 -4.99 12.79 -2.38
C LYS A 50 -5.25 11.30 -2.60
N VAL A 51 -4.37 10.62 -3.33
CA VAL A 51 -4.50 9.17 -3.57
C VAL A 51 -4.38 8.38 -2.27
N VAL A 52 -3.38 8.66 -1.43
CA VAL A 52 -3.17 7.91 -0.18
C VAL A 52 -4.11 8.32 0.96
N SER A 53 -4.75 9.48 0.86
CA SER A 53 -5.76 9.97 1.83
C SER A 53 -7.19 9.63 1.42
N GLY A 54 -7.38 8.86 0.34
CA GLY A 54 -8.68 8.36 -0.07
C GLY A 54 -9.31 7.49 1.03
N SER A 55 -10.63 7.53 1.14
CA SER A 55 -11.40 6.70 2.08
C SER A 55 -12.39 5.75 1.39
N GLU A 56 -12.55 5.88 0.07
CA GLU A 56 -13.49 5.09 -0.73
C GLU A 56 -12.88 3.77 -1.25
N TYR A 57 -11.60 3.54 -0.99
CA TYR A 57 -10.84 2.37 -1.44
C TYR A 57 -9.69 2.08 -0.47
N SER A 58 -9.14 0.86 -0.53
CA SER A 58 -7.93 0.53 0.22
C SER A 58 -6.75 1.34 -0.29
N THR A 59 -6.05 2.04 0.60
CA THR A 59 -4.91 2.89 0.24
C THR A 59 -3.56 2.19 0.45
N SER A 60 -3.53 1.12 1.24
CA SER A 60 -2.30 0.43 1.65
C SER A 60 -1.60 -0.26 0.48
N ASN A 61 -2.36 -0.86 -0.43
CA ASN A 61 -1.87 -1.50 -1.65
C ASN A 61 -1.27 -0.52 -2.66
N LEU A 62 -1.79 0.72 -2.71
CA LEU A 62 -1.34 1.75 -3.65
C LEU A 62 -0.09 2.49 -3.15
N PHE A 63 0.10 2.54 -1.84
CA PHE A 63 1.10 3.38 -1.16
C PHE A 63 2.51 3.19 -1.73
N LEU A 64 2.95 1.96 -1.96
CA LEU A 64 4.29 1.65 -2.47
C LEU A 64 4.53 2.26 -3.85
N SER A 65 3.52 2.22 -4.73
CA SER A 65 3.61 2.79 -6.07
C SER A 65 3.66 4.32 -6.06
N GLU A 66 2.90 4.95 -5.16
CA GLU A 66 2.87 6.41 -5.02
C GLU A 66 4.16 6.95 -4.38
N ILE A 67 4.69 6.28 -3.36
CA ILE A 67 5.97 6.62 -2.73
C ILE A 67 7.13 6.53 -3.72
N ARG A 68 7.12 5.54 -4.60
CA ARG A 68 8.09 5.46 -5.69
C ARG A 68 8.04 6.70 -6.59
N LYS A 69 6.85 7.18 -6.97
CA LYS A 69 6.72 8.41 -7.77
C LYS A 69 7.29 9.62 -7.04
N VAL A 70 7.03 9.73 -5.74
CA VAL A 70 7.61 10.79 -4.90
C VAL A 70 9.14 10.75 -4.95
N LYS A 71 9.75 9.57 -4.76
CA LYS A 71 11.21 9.40 -4.82
C LYS A 71 11.79 9.85 -6.17
N GLN A 72 11.16 9.43 -7.28
CA GLN A 72 11.61 9.83 -8.63
C GLN A 72 11.60 11.34 -8.83
N ILE A 73 10.58 12.02 -8.30
CA ILE A 73 10.48 13.48 -8.42
C ILE A 73 11.51 14.18 -7.54
N ILE A 74 11.75 13.70 -6.32
CA ILE A 74 12.82 14.21 -5.46
C ILE A 74 14.17 14.06 -6.16
N ASP A 75 14.49 12.89 -6.69
CA ASP A 75 15.78 12.60 -7.34
C ASP A 75 16.00 13.47 -8.58
N LYS A 76 14.95 13.62 -9.39
CA LYS A 76 14.98 14.51 -10.57
C LYS A 76 15.23 15.96 -10.16
N ARG A 77 14.61 16.42 -9.09
CA ARG A 77 14.72 17.82 -8.62
C ARG A 77 15.99 18.08 -7.83
N ALA A 78 16.63 17.05 -7.28
CA ALA A 78 17.93 17.14 -6.61
C ALA A 78 19.11 17.45 -7.56
N ILE A 79 18.89 17.40 -8.87
CA ILE A 79 19.84 17.82 -9.92
C ILE A 79 19.32 18.99 -10.77
N ASP A 80 18.27 19.68 -10.32
CA ASP A 80 17.66 20.78 -11.06
C ASP A 80 18.65 21.96 -11.24
N PRO A 81 18.66 22.63 -12.41
CA PRO A 81 19.47 23.84 -12.63
C PRO A 81 19.17 24.95 -11.62
N ASN A 82 17.91 25.05 -11.16
CA ASN A 82 17.51 26.05 -10.18
C ASN A 82 18.05 25.67 -8.78
N LEU A 83 18.97 26.48 -8.27
CA LEU A 83 19.62 26.28 -6.97
C LEU A 83 18.61 26.12 -5.82
N HIS A 84 17.51 26.87 -5.84
CA HIS A 84 16.52 26.85 -4.76
C HIS A 84 15.71 25.56 -4.75
N ILE A 85 15.26 25.13 -5.94
CA ILE A 85 14.53 23.86 -6.11
C ILE A 85 15.43 22.68 -5.75
N ARG A 86 16.69 22.74 -6.18
CA ARG A 86 17.67 21.71 -5.86
C ARG A 86 17.93 21.58 -4.36
N GLU A 87 18.12 22.70 -3.67
CA GLU A 87 18.34 22.70 -2.23
C GLU A 87 17.09 22.22 -1.47
N MET A 88 15.90 22.58 -1.94
CA MET A 88 14.64 22.08 -1.39
C MET A 88 14.52 20.56 -1.57
N ALA A 89 14.79 20.05 -2.77
CA ALA A 89 14.73 18.62 -3.07
C ALA A 89 15.68 17.81 -2.19
N ARG A 90 16.92 18.26 -2.01
CA ARG A 90 17.90 17.61 -1.11
C ARG A 90 17.42 17.55 0.34
N LYS A 91 16.81 18.63 0.84
CA LYS A 91 16.23 18.62 2.20
C LYS A 91 15.04 17.66 2.31
N MET A 92 14.24 17.52 1.25
CA MET A 92 13.13 16.57 1.22
C MET A 92 13.62 15.13 1.07
N GLU A 93 14.71 14.89 0.34
CA GLU A 93 15.37 13.58 0.23
C GLU A 93 15.81 13.06 1.60
N VAL A 94 16.45 13.90 2.43
CA VAL A 94 16.84 13.51 3.79
C VAL A 94 15.63 13.11 4.64
N LYS A 95 14.49 13.81 4.49
CA LYS A 95 13.26 13.44 5.19
C LYS A 95 12.66 12.16 4.64
N PHE A 96 12.70 11.98 3.32
CA PHE A 96 12.21 10.77 2.66
C PHE A 96 12.94 9.54 3.20
N GLU A 97 14.27 9.54 3.18
CA GLU A 97 15.07 8.40 3.64
C GLU A 97 14.80 8.06 5.11
N LYS A 98 14.61 9.08 5.96
CA LYS A 98 14.26 8.89 7.37
C LYS A 98 12.95 8.09 7.54
N TYR A 99 11.88 8.50 6.85
CA TYR A 99 10.57 7.87 7.02
C TYR A 99 10.45 6.55 6.27
N TRP A 100 11.09 6.45 5.10
CA TRP A 100 11.11 5.22 4.31
C TRP A 100 11.77 4.08 5.07
N GLY A 101 12.90 4.33 5.75
CA GLY A 101 13.60 3.31 6.54
C GLY A 101 12.76 2.70 7.67
N GLU A 102 11.88 3.48 8.30
CA GLU A 102 11.07 3.03 9.45
C GLU A 102 9.81 2.25 9.03
N THR A 103 9.27 2.51 7.84
CA THR A 103 7.91 2.06 7.45
C THR A 103 7.86 1.21 6.18
N ASN A 104 9.00 0.94 5.54
CA ASN A 104 9.10 0.19 4.28
C ASN A 104 8.41 -1.18 4.30
N LEU A 105 8.49 -1.92 5.41
CA LEU A 105 8.04 -3.31 5.47
C LEU A 105 6.52 -3.40 5.39
N VAL A 106 5.81 -2.64 6.23
CA VAL A 106 4.34 -2.67 6.29
C VAL A 106 3.74 -2.22 4.97
N MET A 107 4.29 -1.16 4.37
CA MET A 107 3.87 -0.67 3.05
C MET A 107 4.11 -1.72 1.95
N SER A 108 5.23 -2.44 2.04
CA SER A 108 5.55 -3.49 1.07
C SER A 108 4.68 -4.73 1.25
N ILE A 109 4.32 -5.10 2.47
CA ILE A 109 3.37 -6.19 2.75
C ILE A 109 1.99 -5.84 2.18
N GLY A 110 1.48 -4.63 2.44
CA GLY A 110 0.19 -4.17 1.90
C GLY A 110 0.15 -4.22 0.37
N ALA A 111 1.25 -3.87 -0.29
CA ALA A 111 1.39 -4.01 -1.75
C ALA A 111 1.36 -5.46 -2.23
N VAL A 112 1.97 -6.40 -1.49
CA VAL A 112 1.99 -7.83 -1.88
C VAL A 112 0.65 -8.52 -1.64
N MET A 113 -0.09 -8.10 -0.62
CA MET A 113 -1.43 -8.63 -0.32
C MET A 113 -2.48 -8.26 -1.38
N ASP A 114 -2.19 -7.31 -2.28
CA ASP A 114 -3.04 -7.04 -3.42
C ASP A 114 -2.77 -8.04 -4.57
N PRO A 115 -3.78 -8.83 -4.99
CA PRO A 115 -3.61 -9.84 -6.05
C PRO A 115 -3.22 -9.26 -7.42
N ARG A 116 -3.43 -7.95 -7.64
CA ARG A 116 -3.04 -7.23 -8.87
C ARG A 116 -1.54 -6.94 -8.92
N PHE A 117 -0.89 -6.85 -7.76
CA PHE A 117 0.47 -6.35 -7.63
C PHE A 117 1.45 -7.43 -7.16
N LYS A 118 1.09 -8.19 -6.12
CA LYS A 118 1.90 -9.27 -5.53
C LYS A 118 3.37 -8.85 -5.36
N LEU A 119 4.32 -9.76 -5.54
CA LEU A 119 5.76 -9.46 -5.48
C LEU A 119 6.30 -8.65 -6.66
N ILE A 120 5.51 -8.49 -7.74
CA ILE A 120 5.94 -7.77 -8.94
C ILE A 120 6.09 -6.28 -8.63
N LEU A 121 5.20 -5.70 -7.83
CA LEU A 121 5.27 -4.28 -7.49
C LEU A 121 6.50 -3.94 -6.63
N PRO A 122 6.83 -4.67 -5.54
CA PRO A 122 8.11 -4.50 -4.84
C PRO A 122 9.33 -4.67 -5.75
N MET A 123 9.35 -5.67 -6.64
CA MET A 123 10.45 -5.86 -7.59
C MET A 123 10.64 -4.66 -8.53
N PHE A 124 9.54 -4.00 -8.90
CA PHE A 124 9.56 -2.80 -9.74
C PHE A 124 9.91 -1.52 -8.97
N CYS A 125 9.47 -1.40 -7.72
CA CYS A 125 9.65 -0.21 -6.89
C CYS A 125 11.01 -0.15 -6.21
N PHE A 126 11.50 -1.27 -5.67
CA PHE A 126 12.71 -1.31 -4.85
C PHE A 126 13.97 -0.81 -5.55
N PRO A 127 14.21 -1.07 -6.86
CA PRO A 127 15.38 -0.51 -7.55
C PRO A 127 15.37 1.03 -7.64
N THR A 128 14.20 1.67 -7.53
CA THR A 128 14.07 3.13 -7.50
C THR A 128 14.22 3.68 -6.08
N LEU A 129 13.80 2.90 -5.08
CA LEU A 129 13.78 3.29 -3.67
C LEU A 129 15.13 3.04 -2.99
N TYR A 130 15.86 2.03 -3.43
CA TYR A 130 17.20 1.68 -2.97
C TYR A 130 18.20 1.90 -4.10
N PRO A 131 19.04 2.94 -4.03
CA PRO A 131 20.05 3.20 -5.06
C PRO A 131 21.08 2.07 -5.22
N ILE A 132 21.30 1.29 -4.15
CA ILE A 132 22.25 0.18 -4.14
C ILE A 132 21.49 -1.13 -4.44
N ALA A 133 21.90 -1.80 -5.52
CA ALA A 133 21.25 -3.03 -5.97
C ALA A 133 21.25 -4.15 -4.91
N SER A 134 22.32 -4.28 -4.12
CA SER A 134 22.39 -5.25 -3.01
C SER A 134 21.32 -5.00 -1.96
N ASP A 135 21.02 -3.74 -1.68
CA ASP A 135 20.04 -3.37 -0.66
C ASP A 135 18.63 -3.64 -1.18
N SER A 136 18.37 -3.38 -2.47
CA SER A 136 17.11 -3.75 -3.12
C SER A 136 16.86 -5.26 -3.02
N GLU A 137 17.86 -6.09 -3.31
CA GLU A 137 17.72 -7.56 -3.24
C GLU A 137 17.57 -8.06 -1.79
N ALA A 138 18.36 -7.50 -0.87
CA ALA A 138 18.29 -7.83 0.55
C ALA A 138 16.91 -7.49 1.14
N ASN A 139 16.36 -6.31 0.83
CA ASN A 139 15.03 -5.91 1.28
C ASN A 139 13.92 -6.76 0.64
N LEU A 140 14.08 -7.16 -0.62
CA LEU A 140 13.13 -8.09 -1.26
C LEU A 140 13.15 -9.47 -0.59
N LYS A 141 14.33 -9.99 -0.25
CA LYS A 141 14.46 -11.25 0.49
C LYS A 141 13.89 -11.13 1.90
N TYR A 142 14.13 -10.00 2.57
CA TYR A 142 13.58 -9.70 3.89
C TYR A 142 12.05 -9.66 3.86
N LEU A 143 11.46 -8.98 2.87
CA LEU A 143 10.02 -8.95 2.65
C LEU A 143 9.42 -10.35 2.47
N LYS A 144 10.03 -11.18 1.62
CA LYS A 144 9.59 -12.57 1.43
C LYS A 144 9.62 -13.36 2.75
N ASN A 145 10.70 -13.24 3.50
CA ASN A 145 10.83 -13.92 4.79
C ASN A 145 9.79 -13.43 5.82
N ALA A 146 9.53 -12.13 5.86
CA ALA A 146 8.51 -11.55 6.73
C ALA A 146 7.11 -12.08 6.38
N LEU A 147 6.76 -12.16 5.10
CA LEU A 147 5.51 -12.76 4.63
C LEU A 147 5.40 -14.24 5.02
N THR A 148 6.47 -15.01 4.82
CA THR A 148 6.51 -16.42 5.22
C THR A 148 6.32 -16.57 6.73
N ASN A 149 7.00 -15.76 7.54
CA ASN A 149 6.87 -15.80 9.00
C ASN A 149 5.45 -15.44 9.45
N LEU A 150 4.86 -14.40 8.86
CA LEU A 150 3.48 -13.99 9.15
C LEU A 150 2.49 -15.12 8.83
N TYR A 151 2.68 -15.80 7.69
CA TYR A 151 1.86 -16.94 7.31
C TYR A 151 2.06 -18.15 8.25
N LEU A 152 3.29 -18.42 8.68
CA LEU A 152 3.58 -19.50 9.63
C LEU A 152 2.97 -19.24 11.00
N GLU A 153 2.92 -17.98 11.43
CA GLU A 153 2.25 -17.57 12.66
C GLU A 153 0.73 -17.76 12.55
N TYR A 154 0.12 -17.28 11.47
CA TYR A 154 -1.29 -17.52 11.17
C TYR A 154 -1.67 -19.02 11.17
N CYS A 155 -0.85 -19.87 10.53
CA CYS A 155 -1.07 -21.32 10.50
C CYS A 155 -1.02 -21.97 11.89
N LYS A 156 -0.27 -21.41 12.84
CA LYS A 156 -0.21 -21.92 14.21
C LYS A 156 -1.49 -21.55 14.97
N GLU A 157 -1.92 -20.30 14.85
CA GLU A 157 -3.14 -19.81 15.51
C GLU A 157 -4.39 -20.56 15.03
N ASP A 158 -4.51 -20.87 13.74
CA ASP A 158 -5.64 -21.65 13.21
C ASP A 158 -5.64 -23.10 13.74
N LYS A 159 -4.46 -23.71 13.89
CA LYS A 159 -4.31 -25.04 14.50
C LYS A 159 -4.69 -25.03 15.98
N ASP A 160 -4.27 -24.00 16.73
CA ASP A 160 -4.62 -23.87 18.14
C ASP A 160 -6.14 -23.61 18.29
N ALA A 161 -6.73 -22.78 17.44
CA ALA A 161 -8.17 -22.50 17.42
C ALA A 161 -9.02 -23.74 17.04
N SER A 162 -8.55 -24.57 16.11
CA SER A 162 -9.22 -25.82 15.75
C SER A 162 -9.10 -26.89 16.83
N MET A 163 -7.98 -26.95 17.58
CA MET A 163 -7.85 -27.84 18.74
C MET A 163 -8.83 -27.49 19.87
N ILE A 164 -9.01 -26.20 20.18
CA ILE A 164 -9.98 -25.74 21.20
C ILE A 164 -11.42 -26.08 20.81
N ARG A 165 -11.78 -25.96 19.52
CA ARG A 165 -13.11 -26.35 19.02
C ARG A 165 -13.37 -27.86 19.16
N ASN A 166 -12.35 -28.68 18.93
CA ASN A 166 -12.47 -30.13 19.09
C ASN A 166 -12.57 -30.57 20.56
N GLU A 167 -11.87 -29.90 21.49
CA GLU A 167 -11.98 -30.20 22.93
C GLU A 167 -13.33 -29.78 23.53
N SER A 168 -13.97 -28.73 22.99
CA SER A 168 -15.32 -28.34 23.41
C SER A 168 -16.43 -29.32 22.97
N SER A 169 -16.12 -30.28 22.11
CA SER A 169 -17.08 -31.28 21.62
C SER A 169 -17.13 -32.56 22.48
N GLU A 170 -16.27 -32.72 23.49
CA GLU A 170 -16.27 -33.91 24.37
C GLU A 170 -16.92 -33.68 25.74
N VAL A 171 -17.33 -32.45 26.09
CA VAL A 171 -18.04 -32.19 27.35
C VAL A 171 -19.22 -31.24 27.13
N SER A 172 -20.35 -31.79 26.68
CA SER A 172 -21.65 -31.58 27.36
C SER A 172 -22.72 -32.37 26.59
N SER A 173 -23.09 -33.52 27.13
CA SER A 173 -24.36 -34.12 26.81
C SER A 173 -25.49 -33.26 27.39
N SER A 174 -26.53 -33.11 26.59
CA SER A 174 -27.88 -32.65 26.93
C SER A 174 -28.15 -31.15 26.76
N ASP A 175 -29.11 -30.91 25.86
CA ASP A 175 -29.97 -29.74 25.72
C ASP A 175 -29.44 -28.51 24.98
N ALA A 176 -29.48 -28.58 23.64
CA ALA A 176 -29.80 -27.42 22.80
C ALA A 176 -30.37 -27.85 21.43
N ASN A 177 -31.66 -28.21 21.41
CA ASN A 177 -32.46 -28.13 20.18
C ASN A 177 -32.96 -26.68 20.04
N PHE A 178 -32.40 -25.88 19.13
CA PHE A 178 -33.18 -25.05 18.20
C PHE A 178 -32.29 -24.32 17.18
N PHE A 179 -32.59 -24.59 15.90
CA PHE A 179 -32.14 -23.90 14.67
C PHE A 179 -30.66 -23.98 14.28
N ASN A 180 -30.33 -25.01 13.51
CA ASN A 180 -29.38 -24.83 12.40
C ASN A 180 -29.97 -25.52 11.16
N GLU A 181 -30.35 -24.72 10.16
CA GLU A 181 -30.91 -25.19 8.91
C GLU A 181 -29.86 -26.00 8.12
N GLN A 182 -30.33 -27.13 7.61
CA GLN A 182 -29.58 -28.16 6.92
C GLN A 182 -28.88 -27.64 5.66
N ARG A 183 -27.56 -27.82 5.59
CA ARG A 183 -26.92 -28.31 4.37
C ARG A 183 -26.30 -29.66 4.71
N GLU A 184 -27.07 -30.73 4.53
CA GLU A 184 -26.56 -32.09 4.65
C GLU A 184 -25.57 -32.33 3.50
N THR A 185 -24.28 -32.31 3.80
CA THR A 185 -23.27 -32.87 2.90
C THR A 185 -23.57 -34.37 2.75
N PRO A 186 -23.69 -34.90 1.51
CA PRO A 186 -24.00 -36.31 1.30
C PRO A 186 -22.93 -37.21 1.92
N LYS A 187 -23.33 -38.18 2.75
CA LYS A 187 -22.44 -39.13 3.46
C LYS A 187 -21.37 -39.79 2.57
N GLY A 188 -21.66 -40.00 1.27
CA GLY A 188 -20.71 -40.59 0.33
C GLY A 188 -19.48 -39.73 0.03
N ILE A 189 -19.53 -38.41 0.24
CA ILE A 189 -18.37 -37.52 0.06
C ILE A 189 -17.38 -37.68 1.21
N ASN A 190 -17.86 -37.86 2.45
CA ASN A 190 -17.00 -38.10 3.62
C ASN A 190 -16.29 -39.46 3.54
N ASP A 191 -16.96 -40.48 3.02
CA ASP A 191 -16.37 -41.80 2.80
C ASP A 191 -15.30 -41.75 1.68
N TYR A 192 -15.52 -40.93 0.64
CA TYR A 192 -14.56 -40.68 -0.42
C TYR A 192 -13.35 -39.86 0.05
N GLU A 193 -13.54 -38.81 0.84
CA GLU A 193 -12.45 -38.05 1.47
C GLU A 193 -11.57 -38.94 2.35
N SER A 194 -12.21 -39.82 3.14
CA SER A 194 -11.52 -40.77 4.00
C SER A 194 -10.71 -41.79 3.19
N PHE A 195 -11.27 -42.27 2.08
CA PHE A 195 -10.58 -43.16 1.14
C PHE A 195 -9.40 -42.48 0.44
N ILE A 196 -9.52 -41.23 -0.01
CA ILE A 196 -8.40 -40.50 -0.64
C ILE A 196 -7.26 -40.29 0.38
N ARG A 197 -7.59 -39.96 1.64
CA ARG A 197 -6.62 -39.78 2.73
C ARG A 197 -5.87 -41.08 3.06
N GLU A 198 -6.54 -42.22 3.02
CA GLU A 198 -5.94 -43.55 3.25
C GLU A 198 -5.16 -44.07 2.02
N SER A 199 -5.56 -43.67 0.82
CA SER A 199 -4.93 -44.06 -0.46
C SER A 199 -3.67 -43.28 -0.82
N GLY A 200 -3.27 -42.29 -0.01
CA GLY A 200 -2.18 -41.36 -0.34
C GLY A 200 -2.48 -40.44 -1.53
N GLY A 201 -3.76 -40.25 -1.86
CA GLY A 201 -4.21 -39.44 -3.01
C GLY A 201 -4.25 -37.93 -2.73
N ILE A 202 -4.19 -37.53 -1.45
CA ILE A 202 -3.88 -36.15 -1.09
C ILE A 202 -2.36 -36.04 -1.15
N ILE A 203 -1.86 -35.60 -2.30
CA ILE A 203 -0.56 -34.93 -2.34
C ILE A 203 -0.73 -33.76 -1.38
N GLU A 204 -0.14 -33.82 -0.18
CA GLU A 204 -0.01 -32.64 0.68
C GLU A 204 0.40 -31.49 -0.24
N PRO A 205 -0.28 -30.34 -0.23
CA PRO A 205 0.12 -29.23 -1.08
C PRO A 205 1.58 -28.94 -0.73
N THR A 206 2.48 -29.31 -1.65
CA THR A 206 3.93 -29.18 -1.47
C THR A 206 4.36 -27.71 -1.45
N LYS A 207 3.41 -26.81 -1.69
CA LYS A 207 3.49 -25.36 -1.62
C LYS A 207 2.52 -24.88 -0.54
N SER A 208 2.95 -23.95 0.29
CA SER A 208 2.01 -23.30 1.22
C SER A 208 1.00 -22.45 0.45
N GLU A 209 -0.17 -22.14 1.03
CA GLU A 209 -1.18 -21.28 0.39
C GLU A 209 -0.59 -19.91 -0.01
N LEU A 210 0.37 -19.41 0.77
CA LEU A 210 1.15 -18.22 0.42
C LEU A 210 1.97 -18.42 -0.86
N GLU A 211 2.65 -19.56 -1.01
CA GLU A 211 3.42 -19.86 -2.22
C GLU A 211 2.52 -20.06 -3.44
N GLU A 212 1.34 -20.65 -3.26
CA GLU A 212 0.31 -20.74 -4.29
C GLU A 212 -0.14 -19.35 -4.74
N TYR A 213 -0.58 -18.51 -3.80
CA TYR A 213 -0.96 -17.11 -4.04
C TYR A 213 0.15 -16.31 -4.76
N LEU A 214 1.40 -16.45 -4.32
CA LEU A 214 2.52 -15.75 -4.95
C LEU A 214 2.88 -16.28 -6.34
N SER A 215 2.53 -17.54 -6.65
CA SER A 215 2.79 -18.18 -7.95
C SER A 215 1.69 -17.96 -8.97
N GLU A 216 0.48 -17.66 -8.52
CA GLU A 216 -0.65 -17.30 -9.37
C GLU A 216 -0.38 -16.04 -10.20
N SER A 217 -0.94 -16.00 -11.41
CA SER A 217 -0.85 -14.84 -12.30
C SER A 217 -1.52 -13.61 -11.67
N ILE A 218 -0.98 -12.42 -11.95
CA ILE A 218 -1.57 -11.16 -11.51
C ILE A 218 -2.90 -10.89 -12.21
N ILE A 219 -3.83 -10.30 -11.47
CA ILE A 219 -5.12 -9.90 -12.02
C ILE A 219 -4.93 -8.59 -12.82
N PRO A 220 -5.43 -8.49 -14.06
CA PRO A 220 -5.25 -7.29 -14.87
C PRO A 220 -5.98 -6.08 -14.25
N PRO A 221 -5.44 -4.84 -14.38
CA PRO A 221 -5.96 -3.64 -13.71
C PRO A 221 -7.43 -3.27 -13.99
N ASN A 222 -8.05 -3.86 -15.02
CA ASN A 222 -9.45 -3.61 -15.41
C ASN A 222 -10.45 -4.69 -14.93
N SER A 223 -10.03 -5.65 -14.10
CA SER A 223 -10.97 -6.56 -13.46
C SER A 223 -11.73 -5.82 -12.35
N LYS A 224 -13.02 -6.12 -12.17
CA LYS A 224 -13.93 -5.50 -11.19
C LYS A 224 -13.61 -5.80 -9.71
N PHE A 225 -12.35 -5.72 -9.29
CA PHE A 225 -11.92 -6.08 -7.94
C PHE A 225 -12.54 -5.15 -6.88
N ASP A 226 -12.68 -3.86 -7.18
CA ASP A 226 -13.20 -2.87 -6.22
C ASP A 226 -14.75 -2.87 -6.08
N ASN A 227 -15.46 -3.77 -6.77
CA ASN A 227 -16.94 -3.82 -6.74
C ASN A 227 -17.51 -4.89 -5.79
N GLU A 228 -16.71 -5.80 -5.24
CA GLU A 228 -17.21 -6.89 -4.38
C GLU A 228 -17.07 -6.59 -2.87
N ASP A 229 -16.28 -5.59 -2.47
CA ASP A 229 -16.09 -5.23 -1.05
C ASP A 229 -17.17 -4.28 -0.48
N LYS A 230 -18.25 -4.00 -1.22
CA LYS A 230 -19.33 -3.11 -0.75
C LYS A 230 -20.32 -3.76 0.22
N ASP A 231 -20.21 -5.06 0.48
CA ASP A 231 -21.19 -5.80 1.29
C ASP A 231 -20.76 -6.10 2.74
N ILE A 232 -19.61 -5.61 3.20
CA ILE A 232 -19.27 -5.69 4.64
C ILE A 232 -19.81 -4.45 5.36
N VAL A 233 -21.14 -4.40 5.50
CA VAL A 233 -21.81 -3.48 6.41
C VAL A 233 -21.56 -3.98 7.83
N ILE A 234 -20.59 -3.39 8.52
CA ILE A 234 -20.41 -3.56 9.96
C ILE A 234 -21.52 -2.75 10.64
N HIS A 235 -22.64 -3.40 10.95
CA HIS A 235 -23.64 -2.85 11.85
C HIS A 235 -23.05 -2.79 13.26
N LEU A 236 -22.76 -1.58 13.73
CA LEU A 236 -22.52 -1.29 15.14
C LEU A 236 -23.86 -0.89 15.75
N ASP A 237 -24.43 -1.78 16.57
CA ASP A 237 -25.40 -1.43 17.61
C ASP A 237 -24.67 -0.91 18.86
#